data_AF-A0A7Y4W3L8-F1
#
_entry.id   AF-A0A7Y4W3L8-F1
#
_cell.length_a   1.000
_cell.length_b   1.000
_cell.length_c   1.000
_cell.angle_alpha   90.00
_cell.angle_beta   90.00
_cell.angle_gamma   90.00
#
_symmetry.space_group_name_H-M   'P 1'
#
loop_
_entity.id
_entity.type
_entity.pdbx_description
1 polymer ?
#
loop_
_entity_poly.entity_id
_entity_poly.type
_entity_poly.pdbx_seq_one_letter_code
_entity_poly.pdbx_strand_id
1 'polypeptide(L)'
;MSSLVCSPKAQVFPNLGFFISDLYFLFSSFISISAWLFQTVNISLHRRFFVVKYNFLNDYTSLLHGHLQEEVSHLMTSRYVEDIEIRQLRVRTWVRAVRLASDLSLIELERQFSDSKTKAKAPRSCIWDKYAKGDVAPRMGKKPNGKLHLANRIDKAYPGTLRWLNSPMWRLIDKAPMSIIEIKAIYEEMPYLFRSIFVEPKHKTKGLFWRRYTELQPCIDTLYKMEELQAFIALLTMVKEAEIKQDQETHYEALKAAINFEDGLAIFPELDFTDEEIIDYLEWRFKTAGYYDI
;
A
#
# COMPACT_ATOMS: atom_id res chain seq x y z
N MET A 1 -74.10 -57.12 7.61
CA MET A 1 -75.02 -56.11 8.17
C MET A 1 -74.24 -54.83 8.35
N SER A 2 -74.61 -53.83 7.56
CA SER A 2 -73.93 -52.54 7.39
C SER A 2 -74.15 -51.62 8.59
N SER A 3 -73.13 -50.86 9.00
CA SER A 3 -73.34 -49.66 9.82
C SER A 3 -72.48 -48.51 9.30
N LEU A 4 -73.15 -47.38 9.07
CA LEU A 4 -72.66 -46.08 8.63
C LEU A 4 -72.04 -45.31 9.81
N VAL A 5 -70.94 -44.60 9.58
CA VAL A 5 -70.43 -43.57 10.51
C VAL A 5 -70.23 -42.26 9.74
N CYS A 6 -70.84 -41.20 10.29
CA CYS A 6 -70.88 -39.83 9.80
C CYS A 6 -69.54 -39.08 9.92
N SER A 7 -69.33 -38.12 9.02
CA SER A 7 -68.22 -37.15 8.99
C SER A 7 -68.68 -35.76 9.51
N PRO A 8 -67.84 -34.99 10.25
CA PRO A 8 -68.11 -33.59 10.57
C PRO A 8 -67.32 -32.62 9.68
N LYS A 9 -68.00 -31.52 9.31
CA LYS A 9 -67.49 -30.38 8.53
C LYS A 9 -66.55 -29.50 9.38
N ALA A 10 -65.43 -29.06 8.77
CA ALA A 10 -64.53 -28.07 9.34
C ALA A 10 -64.95 -26.63 8.96
N GLN A 11 -64.90 -25.72 9.93
CA GLN A 11 -65.07 -24.27 9.78
C GLN A 11 -63.71 -23.60 9.53
N VAL A 12 -63.67 -22.65 8.58
CA VAL A 12 -62.49 -21.86 8.19
C VAL A 12 -62.60 -20.48 8.84
N PHE A 13 -61.55 -20.03 9.54
CA PHE A 13 -61.39 -18.65 10.03
C PHE A 13 -60.46 -17.86 9.09
N PRO A 14 -60.87 -16.69 8.56
CA PRO A 14 -59.97 -15.77 7.87
C PRO A 14 -59.59 -14.62 8.81
N ASN A 15 -58.29 -14.45 9.13
CA ASN A 15 -57.62 -13.18 9.46
C ASN A 15 -56.26 -13.42 10.14
N LEU A 16 -55.27 -13.93 9.38
CA LEU A 16 -53.87 -14.00 9.80
C LEU A 16 -52.91 -13.19 8.90
N GLY A 17 -53.44 -12.45 7.91
CA GLY A 17 -52.62 -11.77 6.90
C GLY A 17 -52.02 -10.44 7.34
N PHE A 18 -52.59 -9.77 8.35
CA PHE A 18 -52.18 -8.40 8.73
C PHE A 18 -51.05 -8.32 9.76
N PHE A 19 -50.66 -9.42 10.41
CA PHE A 19 -49.59 -9.39 11.43
C PHE A 19 -48.19 -9.73 10.87
N ILE A 20 -48.09 -10.25 9.65
CA ILE A 20 -46.81 -10.73 9.09
C ILE A 20 -46.04 -9.62 8.37
N SER A 21 -46.72 -8.62 7.79
CA SER A 21 -46.08 -7.52 7.05
C SER A 21 -45.29 -6.57 7.96
N ASP A 22 -45.81 -6.26 9.15
CA ASP A 22 -45.18 -5.31 10.07
C ASP A 22 -43.96 -5.92 10.77
N LEU A 23 -43.97 -7.24 10.99
CA LEU A 23 -42.83 -7.97 11.52
C LEU A 23 -41.66 -8.02 10.52
N TYR A 24 -41.96 -8.13 9.21
CA TYR A 24 -40.92 -8.12 8.17
C TYR A 24 -40.23 -6.76 8.05
N PHE A 25 -40.96 -5.65 8.22
CA PHE A 25 -40.38 -4.31 8.14
C PHE A 25 -39.43 -4.00 9.31
N LEU A 26 -39.80 -4.46 10.51
CA LEU A 26 -38.94 -4.33 11.69
C LEU A 26 -37.68 -5.21 11.60
N PHE A 27 -37.80 -6.42 11.04
CA PHE A 27 -36.66 -7.33 10.86
C PHE A 27 -35.66 -6.81 9.80
N SER A 28 -36.17 -6.28 8.68
CA SER A 28 -35.36 -5.65 7.62
C SER A 28 -34.55 -4.46 8.17
N SER A 29 -35.19 -3.61 8.96
CA SER A 29 -34.53 -2.44 9.57
C SER A 29 -33.44 -2.84 10.56
N PHE A 30 -33.64 -3.92 11.33
CA PHE A 30 -32.67 -4.42 12.30
C PHE A 30 -31.42 -5.04 11.62
N ILE A 31 -31.61 -5.73 10.50
CA ILE A 31 -30.49 -6.29 9.70
C ILE A 31 -29.65 -5.16 9.10
N SER A 32 -30.28 -4.08 8.61
CA SER A 32 -29.55 -2.95 8.02
C SER A 32 -28.73 -2.17 9.07
N ILE A 33 -29.29 -1.96 10.27
CA ILE A 33 -28.57 -1.29 11.37
C ILE A 33 -27.41 -2.14 11.88
N SER A 34 -27.60 -3.46 12.00
CA SER A 34 -26.53 -4.38 12.43
C SER A 34 -25.41 -4.49 11.39
N ALA A 35 -25.72 -4.50 10.09
CA ALA A 35 -24.72 -4.47 9.02
C ALA A 35 -23.91 -3.17 9.04
N TRP A 36 -24.56 -2.01 9.21
CA TRP A 36 -23.89 -0.72 9.30
C TRP A 36 -22.96 -0.65 10.52
N LEU A 37 -23.44 -1.09 11.70
CA LEU A 37 -22.64 -1.14 12.93
C LEU A 37 -21.47 -2.10 12.81
N PHE A 38 -21.64 -3.26 12.17
CA PHE A 38 -20.53 -4.18 11.90
C PHE A 38 -19.47 -3.54 11.01
N GLN A 39 -19.88 -2.82 9.96
CA GLN A 39 -18.96 -2.16 9.04
C GLN A 39 -18.21 -1.01 9.73
N THR A 40 -18.87 -0.21 10.58
CA THR A 40 -18.21 0.89 11.31
C THR A 40 -17.27 0.37 12.40
N VAL A 41 -17.66 -0.68 13.13
CA VAL A 41 -16.84 -1.29 14.18
C VAL A 41 -15.64 -2.02 13.58
N ASN A 42 -15.78 -2.65 12.42
CA ASN A 42 -14.69 -3.33 11.72
C ASN A 42 -13.64 -2.34 11.18
N ILE A 43 -14.05 -1.19 10.63
CA ILE A 43 -13.13 -0.12 10.19
C ILE A 43 -12.35 0.48 11.39
N SER A 44 -13.01 0.67 12.53
CA SER A 44 -12.39 1.23 13.74
C SER A 44 -11.43 0.25 14.44
N LEU A 45 -11.80 -1.03 14.50
CA LEU A 45 -10.94 -2.09 15.07
C LEU A 45 -9.75 -2.39 14.16
N HIS A 46 -9.92 -2.42 12.83
CA HIS A 46 -8.78 -2.53 11.91
C HIS A 46 -7.79 -1.39 12.11
N ARG A 47 -8.25 -0.13 12.23
CA ARG A 47 -7.36 1.03 12.48
C ARG A 47 -6.57 0.92 13.79
N ARG A 48 -7.17 0.39 14.87
CA ARG A 48 -6.48 0.26 16.17
C ARG A 48 -5.56 -0.96 16.27
N PHE A 49 -5.93 -2.08 15.66
CA PHE A 49 -5.06 -3.27 15.64
C PHE A 49 -3.89 -3.13 14.66
N PHE A 50 -4.06 -2.38 13.56
CA PHE A 50 -2.96 -2.09 12.63
C PHE A 50 -1.87 -1.27 13.32
N VAL A 51 -2.23 -0.22 14.07
CA VAL A 51 -1.26 0.68 14.72
C VAL A 51 -0.41 -0.02 15.80
N VAL A 52 -0.97 -0.97 16.55
CA VAL A 52 -0.24 -1.63 17.66
C VAL A 52 0.70 -2.74 17.16
N LYS A 53 0.33 -3.52 16.13
CA LYS A 53 1.24 -4.52 15.54
C LYS A 53 2.36 -3.89 14.71
N TYR A 54 2.14 -2.72 14.11
CA TYR A 54 3.09 -2.06 13.21
C TYR A 54 4.29 -1.43 13.96
N ASN A 55 4.08 -0.90 15.16
CA ASN A 55 5.17 -0.32 15.96
C ASN A 55 6.23 -1.36 16.35
N PHE A 56 5.83 -2.63 16.52
CA PHE A 56 6.77 -3.71 16.87
C PHE A 56 7.61 -4.20 15.67
N LEU A 57 7.08 -4.09 14.44
CA LEU A 57 7.79 -4.48 13.22
C LEU A 57 8.75 -3.38 12.71
N ASN A 58 8.44 -2.10 12.94
CA ASN A 58 9.27 -0.96 12.52
C ASN A 58 10.60 -0.83 13.28
N ASP A 59 10.66 -1.26 14.54
CA ASP A 59 11.90 -1.24 15.34
C ASP A 59 12.93 -2.26 14.82
N TYR A 60 12.50 -3.35 14.18
CA TYR A 60 13.39 -4.35 13.59
C TYR A 60 13.84 -3.99 12.17
N THR A 61 12.96 -3.39 11.35
CA THR A 61 13.31 -2.99 9.98
C THR A 61 14.30 -1.83 9.96
N SER A 62 14.15 -0.83 10.83
CA SER A 62 15.05 0.33 10.88
C SER A 62 16.52 -0.02 11.24
N LEU A 63 16.74 -1.10 11.97
CA LEU A 63 18.07 -1.57 12.38
C LEU A 63 18.74 -2.45 11.30
N LEU A 64 17.95 -3.19 10.53
CA LEU A 64 18.42 -4.00 9.39
C LEU A 64 18.67 -3.16 8.12
N HIS A 65 17.84 -2.14 7.89
CA HIS A 65 17.98 -1.26 6.71
C HIS A 65 19.28 -0.45 6.72
N GLY A 66 19.75 -0.03 7.90
CA GLY A 66 21.01 0.70 8.03
C GLY A 66 22.25 -0.15 7.72
N HIS A 67 22.20 -1.45 8.01
CA HIS A 67 23.36 -2.33 7.89
C HIS A 67 23.54 -2.88 6.46
N LEU A 68 22.44 -3.06 5.71
CA LEU A 68 22.47 -3.48 4.31
C LEU A 68 22.79 -2.31 3.35
N GLN A 69 22.43 -1.08 3.70
CA GLN A 69 22.75 0.10 2.89
C GLN A 69 24.25 0.39 2.80
N GLU A 70 25.01 0.18 3.89
CA GLU A 70 26.46 0.47 3.90
C GLU A 70 27.29 -0.54 3.08
N GLU A 71 26.96 -1.84 3.13
CA GLU A 71 27.69 -2.86 2.37
C GLU A 71 27.37 -2.84 0.87
N VAL A 72 26.12 -2.55 0.48
CA VAL A 72 25.70 -2.45 -0.92
C VAL A 72 26.19 -1.15 -1.58
N SER A 73 26.34 -0.07 -0.81
CA SER A 73 26.84 1.23 -1.29
C SER A 73 28.25 1.17 -1.87
N HIS A 74 29.07 0.19 -1.47
CA HIS A 74 30.49 0.15 -1.84
C HIS A 74 30.79 -0.61 -3.16
N LEU A 75 29.85 -1.40 -3.67
CA LEU A 75 30.06 -2.31 -4.82
C LEU A 75 29.37 -1.87 -6.14
N MET A 76 28.57 -0.80 -6.12
CA MET A 76 27.82 -0.35 -7.31
C MET A 76 28.21 1.10 -7.68
N THR A 77 29.26 1.25 -8.50
CA THR A 77 29.80 2.55 -8.95
C THR A 77 28.99 3.20 -10.08
N SER A 78 27.69 2.96 -10.12
CA SER A 78 26.72 3.80 -10.83
C SER A 78 25.88 4.43 -9.74
N ARG A 79 26.12 5.71 -9.42
CA ARG A 79 25.28 6.41 -8.43
C ARG A 79 23.86 6.41 -9.00
N TYR A 80 22.97 5.65 -8.39
CA TYR A 80 21.54 5.68 -8.70
C TYR A 80 21.08 7.14 -8.74
N VAL A 81 20.57 7.56 -9.89
CA VAL A 81 19.92 8.87 -10.08
C VAL A 81 18.46 8.58 -10.37
N GLU A 82 17.62 8.88 -9.39
CA GLU A 82 16.17 8.71 -9.49
C GLU A 82 15.58 9.60 -10.58
N ASP A 83 14.61 9.05 -11.32
CA ASP A 83 13.81 9.81 -12.29
C ASP A 83 13.08 10.99 -11.62
N ILE A 84 13.03 12.13 -12.31
CA ILE A 84 12.41 13.35 -11.76
C ILE A 84 10.90 13.18 -11.53
N GLU A 85 10.21 12.45 -12.40
CA GLU A 85 8.76 12.24 -12.32
C GLU A 85 8.44 11.33 -11.13
N ILE A 86 9.19 10.25 -10.96
CA ILE A 86 9.07 9.34 -9.80
C ILE A 86 9.33 10.07 -8.49
N ARG A 87 10.33 10.94 -8.45
CA ARG A 87 10.59 11.78 -7.28
C ARG A 87 9.41 12.69 -6.96
N GLN A 88 8.82 13.30 -7.97
CA GLN A 88 7.67 14.19 -7.80
C GLN A 88 6.47 13.43 -7.26
N LEU A 89 6.12 12.29 -7.85
CA LEU A 89 5.04 11.42 -7.39
C LEU A 89 5.26 11.01 -5.93
N ARG A 90 6.45 10.49 -5.62
CA ARG A 90 6.82 10.06 -4.27
C ARG A 90 6.63 11.15 -3.22
N VAL A 91 7.13 12.35 -3.50
CA VAL A 91 7.07 13.45 -2.54
C VAL A 91 5.63 13.97 -2.42
N ARG A 92 4.87 14.04 -3.52
CA ARG A 92 3.44 14.42 -3.52
C ARG A 92 2.61 13.45 -2.68
N THR A 93 2.77 12.14 -2.89
CA THR A 93 2.12 11.10 -2.09
C THR A 93 2.47 11.23 -0.61
N TRP A 94 3.75 11.47 -0.28
CA TRP A 94 4.17 11.68 1.10
C TRP A 94 3.52 12.93 1.72
N VAL A 95 3.52 14.08 1.03
CA VAL A 95 2.85 15.29 1.53
C VAL A 95 1.36 15.05 1.76
N ARG A 96 0.71 14.32 0.85
CA ARG A 96 -0.69 13.94 0.98
C ARG A 96 -0.92 13.06 2.22
N ALA A 97 -0.09 12.06 2.44
CA ALA A 97 -0.13 11.23 3.65
C ALA A 97 0.01 12.07 4.93
N VAL A 98 0.91 13.05 4.94
CA VAL A 98 1.08 13.98 6.07
C VAL A 98 -0.17 14.82 6.30
N ARG A 99 -0.78 15.36 5.24
CA ARG A 99 -2.01 16.15 5.35
C ARG A 99 -3.18 15.32 5.87
N LEU A 100 -3.35 14.09 5.37
CA LEU A 100 -4.39 13.18 5.84
C LEU A 100 -4.21 12.79 7.32
N ALA A 101 -2.96 12.59 7.76
CA ALA A 101 -2.67 12.22 9.15
C ALA A 101 -2.77 13.39 10.14
N SER A 102 -2.49 14.61 9.68
CA SER A 102 -2.44 15.81 10.53
C SER A 102 -3.71 16.66 10.50
N ASP A 103 -4.48 16.58 9.43
CA ASP A 103 -5.58 17.49 9.10
C ASP A 103 -5.15 18.97 9.04
N LEU A 104 -3.88 19.22 8.69
CA LEU A 104 -3.31 20.57 8.61
C LEU A 104 -3.12 21.03 7.16
N SER A 105 -3.29 22.32 6.95
CA SER A 105 -2.88 23.00 5.72
C SER A 105 -1.35 23.10 5.60
N LEU A 106 -0.84 23.33 4.38
CA LEU A 106 0.60 23.51 4.15
C LEU A 106 1.18 24.67 4.97
N ILE A 107 0.40 25.74 5.16
CA ILE A 107 0.80 26.91 5.95
C ILE A 107 0.89 26.56 7.44
N GLU A 108 -0.02 25.74 7.95
CA GLU A 108 0.01 25.28 9.34
C GLU A 108 1.16 24.30 9.59
N LEU A 109 1.42 23.40 8.64
CA LEU A 109 2.60 22.53 8.67
C LEU A 109 3.90 23.33 8.69
N GLU A 110 4.01 24.40 7.89
CA GLU A 110 5.17 25.31 7.94
C GLU A 110 5.31 25.94 9.33
N ARG A 111 4.21 26.48 9.89
CA ARG A 111 4.22 27.10 11.22
C ARG A 111 4.61 26.10 12.31
N GLN A 112 4.08 24.88 12.26
CA GLN A 112 4.30 23.85 13.28
C GLN A 112 5.73 23.29 13.23
N PHE A 113 6.28 23.06 12.04
CA PHE A 113 7.58 22.40 11.88
C PHE A 113 8.76 23.34 11.60
N SER A 114 8.53 24.64 11.43
CA SER A 114 9.61 25.61 11.28
C SER A 114 10.53 25.67 12.51
N ASP A 115 11.84 25.80 12.27
CA ASP A 115 12.88 25.90 13.32
C ASP A 115 12.95 27.31 13.95
N SER A 116 12.10 28.26 13.54
CA SER A 116 12.24 29.67 13.94
C SER A 116 11.75 29.89 15.38
N LYS A 117 12.66 30.36 16.24
CA LYS A 117 12.36 30.74 17.64
C LYS A 117 11.37 31.92 17.73
N THR A 118 11.25 32.70 16.66
CA THR A 118 10.31 33.82 16.53
C THR A 118 9.03 33.37 15.82
N LYS A 119 8.11 32.77 16.57
CA LYS A 119 6.75 32.41 16.11
C LYS A 119 5.93 33.59 15.54
N ALA A 120 6.40 34.84 15.71
CA ALA A 120 5.69 36.07 15.34
C ALA A 120 5.74 36.41 13.83
N LYS A 121 6.64 35.80 13.04
CA LYS A 121 6.65 35.96 11.58
C LYS A 121 6.74 34.57 10.95
N ALA A 122 5.70 34.19 10.20
CA ALA A 122 5.73 32.97 9.40
C ALA A 122 7.02 33.00 8.55
N PRO A 123 7.87 31.97 8.64
CA PRO A 123 9.06 31.92 7.82
C PRO A 123 8.65 31.95 6.35
N ARG A 124 9.35 32.77 5.54
CA ARG A 124 9.09 32.90 4.09
C ARG A 124 9.47 31.64 3.30
N SER A 125 9.89 30.57 3.97
CA SER A 125 10.20 29.30 3.31
C SER A 125 8.90 28.61 2.91
N CYS A 126 8.48 28.83 1.67
CA CYS A 126 7.46 28.02 0.99
C CYS A 126 7.97 26.59 0.71
N ILE A 127 8.64 25.94 1.68
CA ILE A 127 9.25 24.62 1.46
C ILE A 127 8.17 23.53 1.34
N TRP A 128 7.06 23.65 2.09
CA TRP A 128 5.90 22.78 1.92
C TRP A 128 5.23 22.95 0.56
N ASP A 129 5.23 24.16 -0.02
CA ASP A 129 4.73 24.36 -1.38
C ASP A 129 5.62 23.66 -2.41
N LYS A 130 6.95 23.68 -2.20
CA LYS A 130 7.90 22.92 -3.03
C LYS A 130 7.72 21.40 -2.86
N TYR A 131 7.45 20.92 -1.64
CA TYR A 131 7.14 19.52 -1.42
C TYR A 131 5.81 19.12 -2.06
N ALA A 132 4.78 19.96 -1.95
CA ALA A 132 3.48 19.70 -2.56
C ALA A 132 3.54 19.63 -4.10
N LYS A 133 4.54 20.28 -4.72
CA LYS A 133 4.84 20.16 -6.15
C LYS A 133 5.80 19.02 -6.49
N GLY A 134 6.47 18.44 -5.50
CA GLY A 134 7.52 17.45 -5.70
C GLY A 134 8.86 18.02 -6.19
N ASP A 135 9.04 19.34 -6.19
CA ASP A 135 10.26 20.01 -6.70
C ASP A 135 11.51 19.66 -5.89
N VAL A 136 11.34 19.35 -4.60
CA VAL A 136 12.40 19.03 -3.66
C VAL A 136 11.99 17.79 -2.87
N ALA A 137 12.92 16.87 -2.59
CA ALA A 137 12.66 15.77 -1.67
C ALA A 137 13.12 16.12 -0.24
N PRO A 138 12.34 15.80 0.81
CA PRO A 138 12.82 15.98 2.17
C PRO A 138 13.98 15.03 2.45
N ARG A 139 15.02 15.53 3.13
CA ARG A 139 16.12 14.68 3.60
C ARG A 139 15.63 13.82 4.77
N MET A 140 16.23 12.65 4.90
CA MET A 140 15.92 11.68 5.96
C MET A 140 17.12 11.45 6.88
N GLY A 141 16.86 10.88 8.04
CA GLY A 141 17.88 10.54 9.04
C GLY A 141 18.20 11.68 10.01
N LYS A 142 19.44 11.68 10.51
CA LYS A 142 19.94 12.69 11.45
C LYS A 142 20.82 13.70 10.72
N LYS A 143 20.63 14.98 11.03
CA LYS A 143 21.56 16.05 10.66
C LYS A 143 22.91 15.82 11.38
N PRO A 144 24.02 16.41 10.90
CA PRO A 144 25.32 16.35 11.57
C PRO A 144 25.31 16.84 13.03
N ASN A 145 24.34 17.69 13.38
CA ASN A 145 24.15 18.19 14.75
C ASN A 145 23.30 17.25 15.64
N GLY A 146 23.03 16.03 15.19
CA GLY A 146 22.23 15.02 15.92
C GLY A 146 20.71 15.24 15.87
N LYS A 147 20.21 16.38 15.36
CA LYS A 147 18.77 16.63 15.25
C LYS A 147 18.18 15.82 14.09
N LEU A 148 16.94 15.35 14.26
CA LEU A 148 16.20 14.68 13.20
C LEU A 148 15.93 15.65 12.03
N HIS A 149 16.02 15.13 10.81
CA HIS A 149 15.51 15.82 9.63
C HIS A 149 13.98 15.99 9.69
N LEU A 150 13.46 16.87 8.82
CA LEU A 150 12.05 17.26 8.84
C LEU A 150 11.11 16.05 8.67
N ALA A 151 11.38 15.16 7.70
CA ALA A 151 10.56 13.96 7.48
C ALA A 151 10.47 13.07 8.74
N ASN A 152 11.59 12.80 9.40
CA ASN A 152 11.61 12.01 10.64
C ASN A 152 10.94 12.72 11.82
N ARG A 153 10.96 14.06 11.87
CA ARG A 153 10.22 14.83 12.89
C ARG A 153 8.71 14.74 12.67
N ILE A 154 8.28 14.81 11.40
CA ILE A 154 6.88 14.69 11.02
C ILE A 154 6.39 13.29 11.34
N ASP A 155 7.14 12.25 10.97
CA ASP A 155 6.76 10.86 11.26
C ASP A 155 6.71 10.58 12.78
N LYS A 156 7.60 11.19 13.56
CA LYS A 156 7.50 11.14 15.03
C LYS A 156 6.21 11.78 15.57
N ALA A 157 5.67 12.80 14.91
CA ALA A 157 4.42 13.45 15.29
C ALA A 157 3.18 12.75 14.71
N TYR A 158 3.31 12.20 13.50
CA TYR A 158 2.28 11.52 12.71
C TYR A 158 2.85 10.18 12.20
N PRO A 159 2.84 9.13 13.05
CA PRO A 159 3.48 7.86 12.76
C PRO A 159 2.93 7.18 11.52
N GLY A 160 3.83 6.65 10.69
CA GLY A 160 3.48 5.91 9.48
C GLY A 160 3.45 6.78 8.22
N THR A 161 3.66 8.09 8.32
CA THR A 161 3.77 8.95 7.14
C THR A 161 5.05 8.68 6.37
N LEU A 162 6.15 8.32 7.04
CA LEU A 162 7.44 8.07 6.39
C LEU A 162 7.44 6.83 5.50
N ARG A 163 6.55 5.85 5.75
CA ARG A 163 6.44 4.63 4.94
C ARG A 163 6.17 4.95 3.46
N TRP A 164 5.42 6.03 3.21
CA TRP A 164 5.07 6.46 1.87
C TRP A 164 6.29 7.05 1.14
N LEU A 165 7.18 7.71 1.86
CA LEU A 165 8.43 8.22 1.30
C LEU A 165 9.46 7.10 1.09
N ASN A 166 9.46 6.07 1.94
CA ASN A 166 10.40 4.96 1.92
C ASN A 166 9.90 3.71 1.19
N SER A 167 8.72 3.77 0.58
CA SER A 167 8.15 2.60 -0.07
C SER A 167 9.09 2.09 -1.17
N PRO A 168 9.39 0.78 -1.23
CA PRO A 168 10.22 0.21 -2.31
C PRO A 168 9.55 0.35 -3.68
N MET A 169 8.23 0.61 -3.74
CA MET A 169 7.51 0.79 -5.00
C MET A 169 8.12 1.88 -5.87
N TRP A 170 8.58 3.00 -5.29
CA TRP A 170 9.18 4.09 -6.07
C TRP A 170 10.44 3.63 -6.81
N ARG A 171 11.25 2.82 -6.12
CA ARG A 171 12.49 2.28 -6.68
C ARG A 171 12.23 1.19 -7.73
N LEU A 172 11.11 0.48 -7.61
CA LEU A 172 10.65 -0.54 -8.56
C LEU A 172 10.00 0.06 -9.82
N ILE A 173 9.27 1.17 -9.69
CA ILE A 173 8.65 1.89 -10.82
C ILE A 173 9.71 2.64 -11.65
N ASP A 174 10.80 3.07 -11.03
CA ASP A 174 11.90 3.77 -11.71
C ASP A 174 12.52 2.92 -12.85
N LYS A 175 12.85 3.58 -13.97
CA LYS A 175 13.57 2.98 -15.10
C LYS A 175 15.01 2.59 -14.79
N ALA A 176 15.60 3.12 -13.73
CA ALA A 176 16.98 2.80 -13.36
C ALA A 176 17.16 1.28 -13.13
N PRO A 177 18.27 0.69 -13.62
CA PRO A 177 18.55 -0.73 -13.45
C PRO A 177 18.68 -1.06 -11.96
N MET A 178 18.21 -2.25 -11.56
CA MET A 178 18.24 -2.73 -10.19
C MET A 178 19.13 -3.96 -10.08
N SER A 179 19.85 -4.10 -8.98
CA SER A 179 20.62 -5.33 -8.73
C SER A 179 19.73 -6.45 -8.22
N ILE A 180 20.11 -7.71 -8.47
CA ILE A 180 19.39 -8.86 -7.92
C ILE A 180 19.43 -8.89 -6.37
N ILE A 181 20.44 -8.26 -5.76
CA ILE A 181 20.57 -8.12 -4.31
C ILE A 181 19.49 -7.18 -3.77
N GLU A 182 19.26 -6.03 -4.43
CA GLU A 182 18.15 -5.11 -4.10
C GLU A 182 16.79 -5.81 -4.22
N ILE A 183 16.55 -6.53 -5.33
CA ILE A 183 15.30 -7.27 -5.56
C ILE A 183 15.07 -8.32 -4.46
N LYS A 184 16.11 -9.09 -4.13
CA LYS A 184 16.06 -10.09 -3.06
C LYS A 184 15.70 -9.44 -1.72
N ALA A 185 16.32 -8.32 -1.37
CA ALA A 185 16.03 -7.62 -0.13
C ALA A 185 14.56 -7.19 -0.05
N ILE A 186 13.99 -6.69 -1.15
CA ILE A 186 12.57 -6.31 -1.22
C ILE A 186 11.68 -7.53 -0.94
N TYR A 187 11.92 -8.68 -1.57
CA TYR A 187 11.17 -9.91 -1.28
C TYR A 187 11.30 -10.40 0.17
N GLU A 188 12.49 -10.23 0.77
CA GLU A 188 12.75 -10.65 2.16
C GLU A 188 12.11 -9.74 3.21
N GLU A 189 11.95 -8.44 2.88
CA GLU A 189 11.31 -7.42 3.72
C GLU A 189 9.77 -7.45 3.64
N MET A 190 9.19 -8.11 2.63
CA MET A 190 7.74 -8.27 2.52
C MET A 190 7.13 -8.98 3.74
N PRO A 191 5.85 -8.70 4.08
CA PRO A 191 5.13 -9.45 5.11
C PRO A 191 5.14 -10.95 4.82
N TYR A 192 5.13 -11.76 5.88
CA TYR A 192 5.28 -13.22 5.80
C TYR A 192 4.42 -13.89 4.73
N LEU A 193 3.17 -13.44 4.57
CA LEU A 193 2.23 -13.96 3.58
C LEU A 193 2.78 -13.82 2.15
N PHE A 194 3.13 -12.62 1.71
CA PHE A 194 3.73 -12.35 0.41
C PHE A 194 5.10 -13.01 0.27
N ARG A 195 5.95 -12.87 1.29
CA ARG A 195 7.28 -13.47 1.31
C ARG A 195 7.24 -14.97 1.09
N SER A 196 6.28 -15.69 1.67
CA SER A 196 6.16 -17.15 1.54
C SER A 196 5.81 -17.65 0.14
N ILE A 197 5.28 -16.77 -0.71
CA ILE A 197 5.02 -17.05 -2.14
C ILE A 197 6.34 -17.12 -2.90
N PHE A 198 7.25 -16.21 -2.60
CA PHE A 198 8.44 -15.97 -3.42
C PHE A 198 9.73 -16.54 -2.84
N VAL A 199 9.85 -16.57 -1.51
CA VAL A 199 11.10 -16.86 -0.81
C VAL A 199 11.03 -18.21 -0.12
N GLU A 200 12.08 -19.01 -0.28
CA GLU A 200 12.22 -20.29 0.41
C GLU A 200 12.24 -20.09 1.95
N PRO A 201 11.37 -20.77 2.73
CA PRO A 201 11.24 -20.54 4.16
C PRO A 201 12.48 -20.93 4.96
N LYS A 202 13.33 -21.82 4.42
CA LYS A 202 14.56 -22.32 5.05
C LYS A 202 15.84 -21.85 4.36
N HIS A 203 15.81 -20.77 3.58
CA HIS A 203 17.07 -20.29 3.02
C HIS A 203 18.00 -19.92 4.19
N LYS A 204 19.10 -20.67 4.34
CA LYS A 204 20.21 -20.21 5.18
C LYS A 204 20.62 -18.88 4.56
N THR A 205 20.88 -17.85 5.36
CA THR A 205 21.17 -16.46 4.96
C THR A 205 22.31 -16.30 3.92
N LYS A 206 22.98 -17.38 3.51
CA LYS A 206 24.07 -17.44 2.54
C LYS A 206 23.86 -18.44 1.39
N GLY A 207 22.66 -18.99 1.22
CA GLY A 207 22.35 -19.93 0.14
C GLY A 207 22.23 -19.21 -1.21
N LEU A 208 22.77 -19.83 -2.27
CA LEU A 208 22.58 -19.40 -3.67
C LEU A 208 21.10 -19.45 -4.08
N PHE A 209 20.34 -20.41 -3.53
CA PHE A 209 18.94 -20.63 -3.83
C PHE A 209 18.06 -20.03 -2.72
N TRP A 210 17.50 -18.85 -2.99
CA TRP A 210 16.60 -18.13 -2.09
C TRP A 210 15.18 -18.01 -2.65
N ARG A 211 15.03 -18.12 -3.97
CA ARG A 211 13.77 -17.97 -4.71
C ARG A 211 13.05 -19.31 -4.80
N ARG A 212 11.77 -19.33 -4.46
CA ARG A 212 10.85 -20.45 -4.66
C ARG A 212 10.43 -20.54 -6.13
N TYR A 213 10.24 -21.74 -6.65
CA TYR A 213 9.53 -21.90 -7.92
C TYR A 213 8.04 -21.55 -7.73
N THR A 214 7.52 -20.68 -8.59
CA THR A 214 6.13 -20.26 -8.54
C THR A 214 5.58 -20.29 -9.96
N GLU A 215 4.43 -20.91 -10.17
CA GLU A 215 3.70 -20.81 -11.43
C GLU A 215 3.18 -19.38 -11.60
N LEU A 216 3.41 -18.79 -12.78
CA LEU A 216 3.19 -17.37 -13.03
C LEU A 216 1.73 -16.94 -12.84
N GLN A 217 0.81 -17.57 -13.57
CA GLN A 217 -0.60 -17.16 -13.55
C GLN A 217 -1.28 -17.34 -12.18
N PRO A 218 -1.15 -18.50 -11.50
CA PRO A 218 -1.72 -18.66 -10.16
C PRO A 218 -1.15 -17.67 -9.15
N CYS A 219 0.13 -17.27 -9.31
CA CYS A 219 0.75 -16.25 -8.48
C CYS A 219 0.10 -14.89 -8.71
N ILE A 220 -0.03 -14.45 -9.97
CA ILE A 220 -0.65 -13.18 -10.33
C ILE A 220 -2.09 -13.12 -9.82
N ASP A 221 -2.89 -14.16 -10.07
CA ASP A 221 -4.29 -14.24 -9.60
C ASP A 221 -4.39 -14.16 -8.06
N THR A 222 -3.42 -14.74 -7.36
CA THR A 222 -3.35 -14.70 -5.90
C THR A 222 -3.03 -13.30 -5.39
N LEU A 223 -2.09 -12.59 -6.02
CA LEU A 223 -1.74 -11.22 -5.66
C LEU A 223 -2.90 -10.26 -5.91
N TYR A 224 -3.59 -10.42 -7.05
CA TYR A 224 -4.76 -9.61 -7.38
C TYR A 224 -5.85 -9.66 -6.32
N LYS A 225 -6.19 -10.87 -5.86
CA LYS A 225 -7.24 -11.07 -4.85
C LYS A 225 -6.92 -10.46 -3.50
N MET A 226 -5.66 -10.11 -3.23
CA MET A 226 -5.28 -9.50 -1.95
C MET A 226 -5.60 -8.00 -1.93
N GLU A 227 -5.60 -7.30 -3.07
CA GLU A 227 -5.91 -5.86 -3.16
C GLU A 227 -5.12 -4.99 -2.16
N GLU A 228 -3.91 -5.42 -1.78
CA GLU A 228 -3.03 -4.69 -0.88
C GLU A 228 -1.88 -4.02 -1.64
N LEU A 229 -1.36 -2.91 -1.11
CA LEU A 229 -0.17 -2.25 -1.65
C LEU A 229 1.04 -3.20 -1.78
N GLN A 230 1.12 -4.20 -0.90
CA GLN A 230 2.16 -5.23 -0.94
C GLN A 230 2.03 -6.16 -2.13
N ALA A 231 0.81 -6.40 -2.64
CA ALA A 231 0.59 -7.14 -3.87
C ALA A 231 1.12 -6.35 -5.07
N PHE A 232 0.86 -5.04 -5.13
CA PHE A 232 1.41 -4.17 -6.16
C PHE A 232 2.94 -4.14 -6.13
N ILE A 233 3.55 -3.99 -4.94
CA ILE A 233 5.00 -4.06 -4.77
C ILE A 233 5.54 -5.42 -5.26
N ALA A 234 4.86 -6.52 -4.96
CA ALA A 234 5.25 -7.85 -5.42
C ALA A 234 5.20 -7.99 -6.94
N LEU A 235 4.14 -7.49 -7.59
CA LEU A 235 4.03 -7.45 -9.06
C LEU A 235 5.17 -6.64 -9.69
N LEU A 236 5.43 -5.43 -9.18
CA LEU A 236 6.54 -4.60 -9.66
C LEU A 236 7.92 -5.26 -9.42
N THR A 237 8.06 -6.01 -8.32
CA THR A 237 9.27 -6.78 -8.03
C THR A 237 9.45 -7.91 -9.04
N MET A 238 8.37 -8.58 -9.45
CA MET A 238 8.40 -9.59 -10.53
C MET A 238 8.83 -8.98 -11.86
N VAL A 239 8.34 -7.79 -12.21
CA VAL A 239 8.76 -7.05 -13.42
C VAL A 239 10.28 -6.80 -13.39
N LYS A 240 10.79 -6.24 -12.29
CA LYS A 240 12.23 -5.99 -12.12
C LYS A 240 13.07 -7.28 -12.13
N GLU A 241 12.56 -8.36 -11.55
CA GLU A 241 13.24 -9.66 -11.57
C GLU A 241 13.33 -10.21 -13.00
N ALA A 242 12.25 -10.09 -13.76
CA ALA A 242 12.17 -10.51 -15.15
C ALA A 242 13.07 -9.68 -16.07
N GLU A 243 13.19 -8.36 -15.84
CA GLU A 243 14.16 -7.49 -16.54
C GLU A 243 15.60 -8.03 -16.39
N ILE A 244 16.00 -8.44 -15.18
CA ILE A 244 17.36 -8.98 -14.95
C ILE A 244 17.54 -10.35 -15.62
N LYS A 245 16.52 -11.21 -15.54
CA LYS A 245 16.57 -12.56 -16.11
C LYS A 245 16.36 -12.61 -17.62
N GLN A 246 15.95 -11.50 -18.23
CA GLN A 246 15.53 -11.43 -19.63
C GLN A 246 14.36 -12.40 -19.92
N ASP A 247 13.43 -12.52 -18.97
CA ASP A 247 12.23 -13.36 -19.07
C ASP A 247 11.05 -12.52 -19.57
N GLN A 248 10.79 -12.60 -20.88
CA GLN A 248 9.79 -11.77 -21.55
C GLN A 248 8.35 -12.09 -21.12
N GLU A 249 8.03 -13.37 -20.90
CA GLU A 249 6.68 -13.82 -20.54
C GLU A 249 6.32 -13.33 -19.13
N THR A 250 7.18 -13.60 -18.15
CA THR A 250 6.99 -13.11 -16.78
C THR A 250 6.93 -11.59 -16.74
N HIS A 251 7.78 -10.91 -17.52
CA HIS A 251 7.78 -9.47 -17.60
C HIS A 251 6.43 -8.93 -18.10
N TYR A 252 5.93 -9.43 -19.24
CA TYR A 252 4.69 -8.97 -19.85
C TYR A 252 3.49 -9.19 -18.93
N GLU A 253 3.30 -10.40 -18.41
CA GLU A 253 2.14 -10.73 -17.59
C GLU A 253 2.17 -10.01 -16.24
N ALA A 254 3.33 -9.90 -15.58
CA ALA A 254 3.44 -9.17 -14.31
C ALA A 254 3.22 -7.66 -14.49
N LEU A 255 3.67 -7.09 -15.61
CA LEU A 255 3.47 -5.68 -15.92
C LEU A 255 2.01 -5.39 -16.24
N LYS A 256 1.39 -6.20 -17.11
CA LYS A 256 -0.04 -6.12 -17.40
C LYS A 256 -0.84 -6.22 -16.11
N ALA A 257 -0.44 -7.11 -15.21
CA ALA A 257 -1.06 -7.23 -13.90
C ALA A 257 -0.88 -5.97 -13.03
N ALA A 258 0.31 -5.35 -13.05
CA ALA A 258 0.57 -4.13 -12.30
C ALA A 258 -0.24 -2.92 -12.84
N ILE A 259 -0.35 -2.78 -14.15
CA ILE A 259 -1.12 -1.69 -14.80
C ILE A 259 -2.60 -1.83 -14.48
N ASN A 260 -3.14 -3.04 -14.58
CA ASN A 260 -4.53 -3.34 -14.24
C ASN A 260 -4.78 -3.44 -12.72
N PHE A 261 -3.86 -3.00 -11.86
CA PHE A 261 -4.02 -2.95 -10.39
C PHE A 261 -4.62 -1.62 -9.90
N GLU A 262 -5.14 -0.79 -10.80
CA GLU A 262 -5.70 0.54 -10.53
C GLU A 262 -6.71 0.52 -9.36
N ASP A 263 -7.68 -0.39 -9.39
CA ASP A 263 -8.68 -0.55 -8.32
C ASP A 263 -8.05 -0.79 -6.94
N GLY A 264 -6.93 -1.53 -6.91
CA GLY A 264 -6.19 -1.80 -5.67
C GLY A 264 -5.41 -0.59 -5.16
N LEU A 265 -4.97 0.31 -6.04
CA LEU A 265 -4.30 1.56 -5.66
C LEU A 265 -5.31 2.61 -5.15
N ALA A 266 -6.50 2.67 -5.76
CA ALA A 266 -7.56 3.60 -5.39
C ALA A 266 -8.06 3.41 -3.95
N ILE A 267 -7.85 2.23 -3.35
CA ILE A 267 -8.17 1.96 -1.94
C ILE A 267 -7.35 2.85 -0.99
N PHE A 268 -6.17 3.32 -1.40
CA PHE A 268 -5.27 4.11 -0.57
C PHE A 268 -5.51 5.60 -0.75
N PRO A 269 -6.11 6.30 0.24
CA PRO A 269 -6.38 7.72 0.11
C PRO A 269 -5.11 8.54 -0.10
N GLU A 270 -3.95 8.06 0.34
CA GLU A 270 -2.66 8.70 0.10
C GLU A 270 -2.24 8.72 -1.38
N LEU A 271 -2.79 7.83 -2.22
CA LEU A 271 -2.46 7.70 -3.65
C LEU A 271 -3.45 8.33 -4.62
N ASP A 272 -4.67 8.65 -4.21
CA ASP A 272 -5.82 9.23 -4.98
C ASP A 272 -5.56 10.41 -5.94
N PHE A 273 -4.34 10.97 -6.02
CA PHE A 273 -3.97 12.01 -7.02
C PHE A 273 -2.68 11.66 -7.77
N THR A 274 -2.22 10.43 -7.61
CA THR A 274 -0.92 9.95 -8.09
C THR A 274 -1.02 8.53 -8.62
N ASP A 275 -2.09 7.80 -8.33
CA ASP A 275 -2.40 6.49 -8.88
C ASP A 275 -2.51 6.53 -10.40
N GLU A 276 -3.35 7.38 -10.98
CA GLU A 276 -3.43 7.56 -12.44
C GLU A 276 -2.06 7.92 -13.03
N GLU A 277 -1.36 8.89 -12.43
CA GLU A 277 -0.03 9.32 -12.88
C GLU A 277 1.03 8.20 -12.76
N ILE A 278 0.90 7.28 -11.78
CA ILE A 278 1.76 6.10 -11.64
C ILE A 278 1.49 5.10 -12.77
N ILE A 279 0.22 4.85 -13.09
CA ILE A 279 -0.16 3.93 -14.16
C ILE A 279 0.28 4.50 -15.52
N ASP A 280 0.02 5.78 -15.79
CA ASP A 280 0.48 6.48 -16.99
C ASP A 280 1.99 6.39 -17.16
N TYR A 281 2.74 6.59 -16.07
CA TYR A 281 4.20 6.47 -16.09
C TYR A 281 4.64 5.04 -16.42
N LEU A 282 4.02 4.02 -15.82
CA LEU A 282 4.31 2.62 -16.13
C LEU A 282 4.02 2.31 -17.60
N GLU A 283 2.84 2.66 -18.09
CA GLU A 283 2.48 2.47 -19.50
C GLU A 283 3.48 3.15 -20.43
N TRP A 284 3.79 4.44 -20.21
CA TRP A 284 4.74 5.17 -21.03
C TRP A 284 6.13 4.51 -21.01
N ARG A 285 6.61 4.16 -19.82
CA ARG A 285 7.91 3.53 -19.61
C ARG A 285 8.02 2.23 -20.40
N PHE A 286 6.97 1.43 -20.49
CA PHE A 286 7.04 0.11 -21.12
C PHE A 286 6.55 0.07 -22.57
N LYS A 287 5.72 1.02 -23.00
CA LYS A 287 5.45 1.28 -24.43
C LYS A 287 6.75 1.58 -25.17
N THR A 288 7.64 2.37 -24.57
CA THR A 288 8.98 2.64 -25.15
C THR A 288 9.90 1.41 -25.20
N ALA A 289 9.62 0.38 -24.40
CA ALA A 289 10.36 -0.89 -24.40
C ALA A 289 9.90 -1.89 -25.48
N GLY A 290 8.94 -1.51 -26.34
CA GLY A 290 8.46 -2.32 -27.46
C GLY A 290 7.19 -3.13 -27.18
N TYR A 291 6.54 -2.90 -26.04
CA TYR A 291 5.22 -3.46 -25.73
C TYR A 291 4.12 -2.48 -26.19
N TYR A 292 3.62 -2.68 -27.40
CA TYR A 292 2.61 -1.79 -27.99
C TYR A 292 1.16 -2.14 -27.60
N ASP A 293 0.93 -3.38 -27.12
CA ASP A 293 -0.40 -3.95 -26.86
C ASP A 293 -0.68 -4.20 -25.36
N ILE A 294 -0.09 -3.40 -24.46
CA ILE A 294 -0.39 -3.42 -23.02
C ILE A 294 -1.42 -2.34 -22.71
#